data_AF-Q52UZ9-F1
#
_entry.id   AF-Q52UZ9-F1
#
_cell.length_a   1.000
_cell.length_b   1.000
_cell.length_c   1.000
_cell.angle_alpha   90.00
_cell.angle_beta   90.00
_cell.angle_gamma   90.00
#
_symmetry.space_group_name_H-M   'P 1'
#
loop_
_entity.id
_entity.type
_entity.pdbx_description
1 polymer ?
#
loop_
_entity_poly.entity_id
_entity_poly.type
_entity_poly.pdbx_seq_one_letter_code
_entity_poly.pdbx_strand_id
1 'polypeptide(L)'
;RPGVAIMNLRDGRQRFGQAIGNPCRAQCVLTSPTSALFAGIEGGKPIPLGKNLRYFGDGFQIAKKIGGKRYWRVPVMDGEFLTEATTGMVDAVGGGNFLVLAESQPQALAACEAAIEEMRKIPNVIMPFPGGVVRSGSKVGSKYASLGASTNDAFCPTLKGVTKTDLSPEIESV
;
A
#
# COMPACT_ATOMS: atom_id res chain seq x y z
N ARG A 1 10.29 17.10 -13.67
CA ARG A 1 9.92 15.73 -14.09
C ARG A 1 8.58 15.41 -13.43
N PRO A 2 7.62 14.78 -14.14
CA PRO A 2 6.43 14.24 -13.50
C PRO A 2 6.82 13.15 -12.49
N GLY A 3 6.03 12.98 -11.44
CA GLY A 3 6.30 12.00 -10.38
C GLY A 3 5.02 11.54 -9.70
N VAL A 4 5.10 10.39 -9.02
CA VAL A 4 4.00 9.80 -8.26
C VAL A 4 4.49 9.53 -6.84
N ALA A 5 3.66 9.84 -5.84
CA ALA A 5 3.91 9.47 -4.46
C ALA A 5 3.35 8.08 -4.18
N ILE A 6 4.16 7.21 -3.58
CA ILE A 6 3.76 5.85 -3.20
C ILE A 6 3.86 5.73 -1.68
N MET A 7 2.76 5.34 -1.04
CA MET A 7 2.72 5.10 0.40
C MET A 7 2.77 3.60 0.69
N ASN A 8 3.56 3.21 1.67
CA ASN A 8 3.64 1.84 2.17
C ASN A 8 3.28 1.86 3.65
N LEU A 9 2.27 1.07 4.04
CA LEU A 9 1.88 0.89 5.44
C LEU A 9 2.22 -0.54 5.88
N ARG A 10 2.66 -0.70 7.13
CA ARG A 10 2.78 -2.00 7.80
C ARG A 10 2.48 -1.89 9.27
N ASP A 11 2.10 -3.01 9.85
CA ASP A 11 2.06 -3.21 11.29
C ASP A 11 3.47 -3.05 11.89
N GLY A 12 3.57 -2.29 12.98
CA GLY A 12 4.81 -2.04 13.73
C GLY A 12 5.49 -3.30 14.28
N ARG A 13 4.80 -4.44 14.32
CA ARG A 13 5.39 -5.76 14.67
C ARG A 13 6.33 -6.30 13.59
N GLN A 14 6.21 -5.87 12.34
CA GLN A 14 7.11 -6.27 11.26
C GLN A 14 8.25 -5.27 11.08
N ARG A 15 9.49 -5.76 10.97
CA ARG A 15 10.65 -4.92 10.63
C ARG A 15 10.50 -4.38 9.21
N PHE A 16 10.02 -3.14 9.09
CA PHE A 16 9.82 -2.40 7.82
C PHE A 16 11.02 -2.46 6.87
N GLY A 17 12.24 -2.57 7.43
CA GLY A 17 13.50 -2.54 6.67
C GLY A 17 13.90 -3.83 5.94
N GLN A 18 13.26 -4.98 6.17
CA GLN A 18 13.81 -6.27 5.71
C GLN A 18 12.99 -7.01 4.63
N ALA A 19 11.65 -7.01 4.67
CA ALA A 19 10.91 -8.03 3.91
C ALA A 19 10.33 -7.61 2.54
N ILE A 20 9.82 -6.37 2.37
CA ILE A 20 9.04 -6.03 1.15
C ILE A 20 9.37 -4.65 0.57
N GLY A 21 9.71 -3.65 1.40
CA GLY A 21 10.15 -2.35 0.89
C GLY A 21 11.39 -2.46 0.00
N ASN A 22 12.38 -3.29 0.37
CA ASN A 22 13.59 -3.48 -0.45
C ASN A 22 13.31 -4.19 -1.78
N PRO A 23 12.63 -5.35 -1.83
CA PRO A 23 12.33 -6.03 -3.10
C PRO A 23 11.49 -5.17 -4.05
N CYS A 24 10.39 -4.55 -3.61
CA CYS A 24 9.55 -3.74 -4.50
C CYS A 24 10.30 -2.53 -5.08
N ARG A 25 11.11 -1.85 -4.28
CA ARG A 25 11.93 -0.72 -4.78
C ARG A 25 13.01 -1.19 -5.76
N ALA A 26 13.63 -2.34 -5.50
CA ALA A 26 14.68 -2.91 -6.35
C ALA A 26 14.13 -3.48 -7.67
N GLN A 27 12.99 -4.18 -7.62
CA GLN A 27 12.47 -4.94 -8.75
C GLN A 27 11.43 -4.19 -9.58
N CYS A 28 10.80 -3.14 -9.02
CA CYS A 28 9.81 -2.35 -9.73
C CYS A 28 10.31 -0.93 -10.06
N VAL A 29 10.94 -0.23 -9.12
CA VAL A 29 11.37 1.16 -9.37
C VAL A 29 12.72 1.19 -10.07
N LEU A 30 13.76 0.58 -9.52
CA LEU A 30 15.11 0.60 -10.12
C LEU A 30 15.16 0.04 -11.55
N THR A 31 14.27 -0.89 -11.89
CA THR A 31 14.15 -1.48 -13.23
C THR A 31 13.27 -0.67 -14.18
N SER A 32 12.49 0.30 -13.68
CA SER A 32 11.64 1.15 -14.51
C SER A 32 12.49 2.21 -15.23
N PRO A 33 12.41 2.32 -16.57
CA PRO A 33 13.20 3.28 -17.34
C PRO A 33 12.99 4.72 -16.86
N THR A 34 14.06 5.53 -16.84
CA THR A 34 14.05 6.97 -16.48
C THR A 34 13.63 7.31 -15.03
N SER A 35 13.36 6.30 -14.21
CA SER A 35 12.83 6.48 -12.86
C SER A 35 13.88 7.02 -11.89
N ALA A 36 13.42 7.66 -10.82
CA ALA A 36 14.26 8.08 -9.70
C ALA A 36 13.43 8.03 -8.42
N LEU A 37 14.10 7.79 -7.29
CA LEU A 37 13.44 7.50 -6.02
C LEU A 37 13.85 8.48 -4.92
N PHE A 38 12.91 9.27 -4.44
CA PHE A 38 13.11 10.32 -3.45
C PHE A 38 12.32 10.03 -2.16
N ALA A 39 12.74 10.61 -1.03
CA ALA A 39 11.95 10.51 0.19
C ALA A 39 10.66 11.34 0.05
N GLY A 40 9.51 10.71 0.29
CA GLY A 40 8.21 11.39 0.34
C GLY A 40 7.88 11.96 1.73
N ILE A 41 8.62 11.55 2.77
CA ILE A 41 8.39 11.95 4.16
C ILE A 41 9.72 12.41 4.76
N GLU A 42 9.75 13.65 5.27
CA GLU A 42 10.96 14.27 5.84
C GLU A 42 11.08 14.13 7.37
N GLY A 43 10.03 13.64 8.04
CA GLY A 43 9.98 13.47 9.49
C GLY A 43 9.99 12.02 9.97
N GLY A 44 10.00 11.84 11.30
CA GLY A 44 9.93 10.53 11.94
C GLY A 44 11.26 9.76 11.91
N LYS A 45 11.16 8.44 12.02
CA LYS A 45 12.33 7.55 12.11
C LYS A 45 12.96 7.37 10.72
N PRO A 46 14.25 7.71 10.52
CA PRO A 46 14.89 7.52 9.24
C PRO A 46 15.09 6.03 8.94
N ILE A 47 14.60 5.58 7.79
CA ILE A 47 14.76 4.22 7.28
C ILE A 47 15.57 4.20 5.98
N PRO A 48 16.34 3.14 5.70
CA PRO A 48 17.08 3.03 4.45
C PRO A 48 16.13 2.97 3.25
N LEU A 49 16.34 3.90 2.31
CA LEU A 49 15.67 3.96 1.02
C LEU A 49 16.60 3.40 -0.06
N GLY A 50 17.55 4.20 -0.53
CA GLY A 50 18.57 3.79 -1.50
C GLY A 50 19.84 3.17 -0.89
N LYS A 51 19.99 3.18 0.45
CA LYS A 51 21.22 2.69 1.11
C LYS A 51 21.56 1.23 0.78
N ASN A 52 20.55 0.38 0.60
CA ASN A 52 20.74 -1.02 0.21
C ASN A 52 20.73 -1.18 -1.31
N LEU A 53 19.94 -0.39 -2.02
CA LEU A 53 19.86 -0.43 -3.49
C LEU A 53 21.18 -0.06 -4.16
N ARG A 54 21.97 0.82 -3.53
CA ARG A 54 23.26 1.26 -4.07
C ARG A 54 24.25 0.11 -4.34
N TYR A 55 24.12 -1.01 -3.63
CA TYR A 55 25.02 -2.17 -3.82
C TYR A 55 24.81 -2.83 -5.18
N PHE A 56 23.69 -2.58 -5.87
CA PHE A 56 23.49 -3.00 -7.25
C PHE A 56 24.52 -2.40 -8.21
N GLY A 57 25.06 -1.23 -7.89
CA GLY A 57 26.12 -0.59 -8.68
C GLY A 57 27.49 -1.25 -8.57
N ASP A 58 27.62 -2.35 -7.82
CA ASP A 58 28.83 -3.17 -7.72
C ASP A 58 30.14 -2.39 -7.47
N GLY A 59 30.08 -1.38 -6.60
CA GLY A 59 31.23 -0.53 -6.27
C GLY A 59 31.34 0.74 -7.12
N PHE A 60 30.64 0.82 -8.25
CA PHE A 60 30.65 1.98 -9.14
C PHE A 60 29.64 3.08 -8.74
N GLN A 61 28.86 2.87 -7.69
CA GLN A 61 27.91 3.87 -7.19
C GLN A 61 28.61 5.12 -6.61
N ILE A 62 28.07 6.29 -6.92
CA ILE A 62 28.60 7.58 -6.43
C ILE A 62 27.68 8.16 -5.36
N ALA A 63 28.27 8.55 -4.22
CA ALA A 63 27.58 9.34 -3.20
C ALA A 63 27.61 10.83 -3.54
N LYS A 64 26.47 11.52 -3.43
CA LYS A 64 26.39 12.98 -3.48
C LYS A 64 25.60 13.52 -2.32
N LYS A 65 25.99 14.67 -1.78
CA LYS A 65 25.23 15.42 -0.78
C LYS A 65 24.79 16.74 -1.42
N ILE A 66 23.48 16.93 -1.52
CA ILE A 66 22.87 18.11 -2.16
C ILE A 66 21.81 18.63 -1.18
N GLY A 67 21.88 19.90 -0.81
CA GLY A 67 20.91 20.50 0.11
C GLY A 67 20.77 19.77 1.44
N GLY A 68 21.87 19.26 2.00
CA GLY A 68 21.85 18.49 3.26
C GLY A 68 21.43 17.02 3.12
N LYS A 69 20.74 16.65 2.04
CA LYS A 69 20.29 15.27 1.76
C LYS A 69 21.35 14.46 1.03
N ARG A 70 21.41 13.16 1.30
CA ARG A 70 22.36 12.23 0.67
C ARG A 70 21.66 11.43 -0.43
N TYR A 71 22.27 11.41 -1.60
CA TYR A 71 21.83 10.71 -2.80
C TYR A 71 22.87 9.67 -3.23
N TRP A 72 22.39 8.61 -3.87
CA TRP A 72 23.17 7.61 -4.58
C TRP A 72 22.87 7.70 -6.07
N ARG A 73 23.92 7.74 -6.89
CA ARG A 73 23.85 7.55 -8.34
C ARG A 73 24.36 6.15 -8.62
N VAL A 74 23.48 5.28 -9.07
CA VAL A 74 23.79 3.87 -9.37
C VAL A 74 23.85 3.71 -10.89
N PRO A 75 24.98 3.29 -11.47
CA PRO A 75 25.05 3.05 -12.90
C PRO A 75 24.15 1.88 -13.29
N VAL A 76 23.39 2.06 -14.36
CA VAL A 76 22.44 1.10 -14.92
C VAL A 76 22.48 1.21 -16.45
N MET A 77 21.85 0.28 -17.16
CA MET A 77 21.94 0.23 -18.64
C MET A 77 21.41 1.49 -19.33
N ASP A 78 20.39 2.16 -18.79
CA ASP A 78 19.82 3.39 -19.37
C ASP A 78 20.54 4.67 -18.89
N GLY A 79 21.60 4.54 -18.09
CA GLY A 79 22.39 5.64 -17.56
C GLY A 79 22.59 5.54 -16.05
N GLU A 80 21.82 6.31 -15.29
CA GLU A 80 21.96 6.37 -13.84
C GLU A 80 20.61 6.35 -13.11
N PHE A 81 20.50 5.45 -12.14
CA PHE A 81 19.41 5.44 -11.19
C PHE A 81 19.76 6.33 -9.99
N LEU A 82 19.01 7.42 -9.85
CA LEU A 82 19.16 8.37 -8.74
C LEU A 82 18.22 8.01 -7.59
N THR A 83 18.77 7.81 -6.38
CA THR A 83 17.96 7.52 -5.19
C THR A 83 18.45 8.22 -3.93
N GLU A 84 17.53 8.74 -3.12
CA GLU A 84 17.84 9.24 -1.77
C GLU A 84 18.24 8.11 -0.82
N ALA A 85 19.20 8.37 0.06
CA ALA A 85 19.75 7.36 0.95
C ALA A 85 18.73 6.83 1.97
N THR A 86 17.85 7.71 2.46
CA THR A 86 16.90 7.45 3.54
C THR A 86 15.58 8.15 3.27
N THR A 87 14.49 7.61 3.84
CA THR A 87 13.18 8.28 3.92
C THR A 87 12.68 8.26 5.36
N GLY A 88 11.82 9.20 5.73
CA GLY A 88 11.11 9.19 7.00
C GLY A 88 10.09 8.06 7.09
N MET A 89 9.92 7.53 8.30
CA MET A 89 8.84 6.62 8.68
C MET A 89 8.12 7.25 9.87
N VAL A 90 6.82 7.44 9.73
CA VAL A 90 5.94 8.04 10.75
C VAL A 90 4.86 7.05 11.14
N ASP A 91 4.31 7.22 12.33
CA ASP A 91 3.11 6.51 12.74
C ASP A 91 1.93 6.99 11.90
N ALA A 92 1.12 6.04 11.43
CA ALA A 92 -0.01 6.30 10.55
C ALA A 92 -1.19 5.40 10.95
N VAL A 93 -2.39 5.82 10.59
CA VAL A 93 -3.62 5.05 10.83
C VAL A 93 -3.89 4.19 9.60
N GLY A 94 -4.06 2.88 9.83
CA GLY A 94 -4.52 1.94 8.82
C GLY A 94 -5.83 1.30 9.26
N GLY A 95 -6.67 0.92 8.29
CA GLY A 95 -7.90 0.17 8.55
C GLY A 95 -9.17 1.00 8.73
N GLY A 96 -9.12 2.32 8.50
CA GLY A 96 -10.35 3.10 8.33
C GLY A 96 -11.16 2.55 7.15
N ASN A 97 -12.43 2.20 7.39
CA ASN A 97 -13.29 1.59 6.40
C ASN A 97 -14.76 1.92 6.68
N PHE A 98 -15.59 1.72 5.67
CA PHE A 98 -17.05 1.71 5.74
C PHE A 98 -17.55 0.66 4.74
N LEU A 99 -18.78 0.20 4.92
CA LEU A 99 -19.42 -0.79 4.05
C LEU A 99 -20.50 -0.12 3.20
N VAL A 100 -20.69 -0.58 1.97
CA VAL A 100 -21.73 -0.10 1.05
C VAL A 100 -22.72 -1.24 0.83
N LEU A 101 -23.90 -1.13 1.42
CA LEU A 101 -24.93 -2.15 1.32
C LEU A 101 -25.89 -1.76 0.19
N ALA A 102 -26.13 -2.66 -0.77
CA ALA A 102 -27.01 -2.39 -1.91
C ALA A 102 -27.88 -3.60 -2.28
N GLU A 103 -28.97 -3.33 -3.02
CA GLU A 103 -29.92 -4.34 -3.50
C GLU A 103 -29.38 -5.17 -4.68
N SER A 104 -28.22 -4.79 -5.24
CA SER A 104 -27.55 -5.57 -6.28
C SER A 104 -26.05 -5.29 -6.32
N GLN A 105 -25.29 -6.25 -6.85
CA GLN A 105 -23.84 -6.11 -7.04
C GLN A 105 -23.44 -4.90 -7.90
N PRO A 106 -24.10 -4.61 -9.05
CA PRO A 106 -23.76 -3.43 -9.85
C PRO A 106 -23.97 -2.11 -9.10
N GLN A 107 -25.01 -2.01 -8.27
CA GLN A 107 -25.25 -0.80 -7.46
C GLN A 107 -24.16 -0.61 -6.41
N ALA A 108 -23.78 -1.66 -5.67
CA ALA A 108 -22.69 -1.59 -4.69
C ALA A 108 -21.36 -1.17 -5.34
N LEU A 109 -21.04 -1.76 -6.50
CA LEU A 109 -19.82 -1.42 -7.23
C LEU A 109 -19.81 0.03 -7.70
N ALA A 110 -20.89 0.52 -8.31
CA ALA A 110 -20.98 1.90 -8.79
C ALA A 110 -20.83 2.92 -7.66
N ALA A 111 -21.45 2.66 -6.50
CA ALA A 111 -21.29 3.50 -5.32
C ALA A 111 -19.85 3.47 -4.77
N CYS A 112 -19.21 2.30 -4.75
CA CYS A 112 -17.81 2.16 -4.35
C CYS A 112 -16.87 2.92 -5.31
N GLU A 113 -17.04 2.78 -6.62
CA GLU A 113 -16.21 3.46 -7.61
C GLU A 113 -16.31 4.98 -7.49
N ALA A 114 -17.54 5.52 -7.33
CA ALA A 114 -17.75 6.94 -7.08
C ALA A 114 -17.05 7.43 -5.79
N ALA A 115 -17.11 6.63 -4.71
CA ALA A 115 -16.40 6.94 -3.47
C ALA A 115 -14.87 6.96 -3.66
N ILE A 116 -14.33 6.02 -4.44
CA ILE A 116 -12.88 5.95 -4.74
C ILE A 116 -12.41 7.16 -5.55
N GLU A 117 -13.20 7.65 -6.50
CA GLU A 117 -12.84 8.84 -7.28
C GLU A 117 -12.64 10.08 -6.39
N GLU A 118 -13.53 10.29 -5.40
CA GLU A 118 -13.39 11.40 -4.46
C GLU A 118 -12.25 11.19 -3.46
N MET A 119 -12.09 9.97 -2.93
CA MET A 119 -11.01 9.66 -1.98
C MET A 119 -9.62 9.83 -2.58
N ARG A 120 -9.44 9.58 -3.89
CA ARG A 120 -8.15 9.78 -4.58
C ARG A 120 -7.70 11.25 -4.59
N LYS A 121 -8.62 12.19 -4.39
CA LYS A 121 -8.31 13.64 -4.31
C LYS A 121 -7.76 14.03 -2.95
N ILE A 122 -7.90 13.19 -1.92
CA ILE A 122 -7.47 13.48 -0.57
C ILE A 122 -5.96 13.18 -0.43
N PRO A 123 -5.13 14.17 -0.04
CA PRO A 123 -3.71 13.94 0.11
C PRO A 123 -3.43 12.98 1.26
N ASN A 124 -2.37 12.17 1.11
CA ASN A 124 -1.91 11.21 2.11
C ASN A 124 -2.93 10.12 2.50
N VAL A 125 -3.92 9.86 1.63
CA VAL A 125 -4.84 8.74 1.75
C VAL A 125 -4.56 7.75 0.62
N ILE A 126 -4.56 6.45 0.95
CA ILE A 126 -4.48 5.38 -0.06
C ILE A 126 -5.57 4.35 0.17
N MET A 127 -5.97 3.69 -0.91
CA MET A 127 -6.93 2.59 -0.89
C MET A 127 -6.18 1.34 -1.39
N PRO A 128 -5.60 0.54 -0.50
CA PRO A 128 -4.58 -0.45 -0.84
C PRO A 128 -5.12 -1.71 -1.52
N PHE A 129 -6.43 -1.90 -1.52
CA PHE A 129 -7.09 -3.04 -2.16
C PHE A 129 -7.21 -2.84 -3.68
N PRO A 130 -7.40 -3.91 -4.47
CA PRO A 130 -7.57 -3.80 -5.91
C PRO A 130 -8.72 -2.84 -6.28
N GLY A 131 -8.41 -1.82 -7.10
CA GLY A 131 -9.38 -0.76 -7.45
C GLY A 131 -9.78 0.15 -6.28
N GLY A 132 -9.25 -0.07 -5.08
CA GLY A 132 -9.63 0.57 -3.83
C GLY A 132 -10.80 -0.09 -3.10
N VAL A 133 -11.35 -1.18 -3.62
CA VAL A 133 -12.60 -1.80 -3.14
C VAL A 133 -12.34 -3.19 -2.57
N VAL A 134 -13.07 -3.58 -1.53
CA VAL A 134 -12.95 -4.89 -0.86
C VAL A 134 -14.22 -5.69 -1.00
N ARG A 135 -14.18 -6.78 -1.75
CA ARG A 135 -15.35 -7.67 -1.92
C ARG A 135 -15.51 -8.73 -0.83
N SER A 136 -14.43 -9.06 -0.12
CA SER A 136 -14.41 -10.27 0.71
C SER A 136 -14.94 -10.04 2.12
N GLY A 137 -14.67 -8.86 2.70
CA GLY A 137 -14.80 -8.63 4.14
C GLY A 137 -13.96 -9.61 4.97
N SER A 138 -13.64 -9.26 6.21
CA SER A 138 -13.07 -10.24 7.14
C SER A 138 -13.44 -9.92 8.58
N LYS A 139 -13.48 -10.97 9.40
CA LYS A 139 -13.58 -10.88 10.86
C LYS A 139 -12.37 -11.51 11.51
N VAL A 140 -12.08 -11.07 12.75
CA VAL A 140 -11.00 -11.65 13.56
C VAL A 140 -11.35 -13.06 13.97
N GLY A 141 -10.38 -13.96 13.85
CA GLY A 141 -10.53 -15.37 14.16
C GLY A 141 -11.16 -16.18 13.03
N SER A 142 -11.20 -17.48 13.23
CA SER A 142 -11.72 -18.45 12.28
C SER A 142 -12.17 -19.72 13.02
N LYS A 143 -13.10 -20.47 12.44
CA LYS A 143 -13.41 -21.83 12.89
C LYS A 143 -12.21 -22.76 12.70
N TYR A 144 -11.33 -22.45 11.73
CA TYR A 144 -10.09 -23.17 11.49
C TYR A 144 -8.95 -22.51 12.29
N ALA A 145 -8.43 -23.20 13.30
CA ALA A 145 -7.47 -22.66 14.26
C ALA A 145 -6.17 -22.10 13.65
N SER A 146 -5.79 -22.55 12.45
CA SER A 146 -4.61 -22.04 11.73
C SER A 146 -4.80 -20.66 11.09
N LEU A 147 -6.03 -20.15 11.03
CA LEU A 147 -6.36 -18.90 10.33
C LEU A 147 -6.66 -17.77 11.31
N GLY A 148 -5.87 -16.69 11.24
CA GLY A 148 -6.07 -15.50 12.08
C GLY A 148 -7.27 -14.63 11.69
N ALA A 149 -7.82 -14.81 10.49
CA ALA A 149 -9.00 -14.12 9.99
C ALA A 149 -9.84 -15.06 9.10
N SER A 150 -11.13 -14.77 8.99
CA SER A 150 -12.07 -15.51 8.14
C SER A 150 -13.13 -14.58 7.56
N THR A 151 -14.01 -15.12 6.70
CA THR A 151 -15.11 -14.34 6.10
C THR A 151 -15.97 -13.69 7.18
N ASN A 152 -16.42 -12.47 6.91
CA ASN A 152 -17.39 -11.79 7.78
C ASN A 152 -18.80 -12.26 7.40
N ASP A 153 -19.20 -13.41 7.95
CA ASP A 153 -20.45 -14.07 7.62
C ASP A 153 -21.69 -13.22 7.93
N ALA A 154 -21.63 -12.31 8.92
CA ALA A 154 -22.73 -11.40 9.23
C ALA A 154 -23.12 -10.50 8.04
N PHE A 155 -22.15 -10.17 7.18
CA PHE A 155 -22.29 -9.32 5.99
C PHE A 155 -22.22 -10.11 4.67
N CYS A 156 -22.43 -11.43 4.69
CA CYS A 156 -22.46 -12.26 3.49
C CYS A 156 -23.92 -12.44 3.02
N PRO A 157 -24.34 -11.86 1.87
CA PRO A 157 -25.71 -12.01 1.37
C PRO A 157 -26.15 -13.47 1.19
N THR A 158 -25.22 -14.33 0.78
CA THR A 158 -25.46 -15.77 0.58
C THR A 158 -25.66 -16.56 1.89
N LEU A 159 -25.36 -15.96 3.05
CA LEU A 159 -25.45 -16.61 4.37
C LEU A 159 -26.57 -16.05 5.25
N LYS A 160 -27.41 -15.14 4.74
CA LYS A 160 -28.53 -14.51 5.50
C LYS A 160 -29.40 -15.53 6.25
N GLY A 161 -29.69 -16.68 5.63
CA GLY A 161 -30.52 -17.74 6.24
C GLY A 161 -29.76 -18.75 7.11
N VAL A 162 -28.43 -18.64 7.21
CA VAL A 162 -27.56 -19.64 7.86
C VAL A 162 -26.87 -19.09 9.10
N THR A 163 -26.57 -17.79 9.14
CA THR A 163 -25.89 -17.13 10.25
C THR A 163 -26.72 -16.00 10.83
N LYS A 164 -26.27 -15.43 11.96
CA LYS A 164 -26.80 -14.17 12.47
C LYS A 164 -26.30 -13.05 11.55
N THR A 165 -27.15 -12.68 10.59
CA THR A 165 -26.84 -11.63 9.63
C THR A 165 -27.15 -10.24 10.19
N ASP A 166 -26.34 -9.26 9.80
CA ASP A 166 -26.57 -7.83 10.01
C ASP A 166 -27.16 -7.17 8.74
N LEU A 167 -27.54 -7.96 7.73
CA LEU A 167 -28.13 -7.49 6.48
C LEU A 167 -29.66 -7.55 6.54
N SER A 168 -30.32 -6.53 6.01
CA SER A 168 -31.76 -6.58 5.76
C SER A 168 -32.09 -7.48 4.55
N PRO A 169 -33.34 -7.95 4.42
CA PRO A 169 -33.74 -8.90 3.38
C PRO A 169 -33.41 -8.44 1.95
N GLU A 170 -33.51 -7.15 1.67
CA GLU A 170 -33.30 -6.54 0.35
C GLU A 170 -31.83 -6.42 -0.09
N ILE A 171 -30.85 -6.57 0.81
CA ILE A 171 -29.44 -6.30 0.51
C ILE A 171 -28.74 -7.49 -0.13
N GLU A 172 -28.54 -7.47 -1.44
CA GLU A 172 -27.94 -8.59 -2.18
C GLU A 172 -26.43 -8.43 -2.43
N SER A 173 -25.84 -7.28 -2.10
CA SER A 173 -24.39 -7.07 -2.18
C SER A 173 -23.88 -6.10 -1.13
N VAL A 174 -22.63 -6.31 -0.70
CA VAL A 174 -21.86 -5.48 0.23
C VAL A 174 -20.48 -5.21 -0.36
#